data_AF-A0A7V1I2A7-F1
#
_entry.id   AF-A0A7V1I2A7-F1
#
_cell.length_a   1.000
_cell.length_b   1.000
_cell.length_c   1.000
_cell.angle_alpha   90.00
_cell.angle_beta   90.00
_cell.angle_gamma   90.00
#
_symmetry.space_group_name_H-M   'P 1'
#
loop_
_entity.id
_entity.type
_entity.pdbx_description
1 polymer ?
#
loop_
_entity_poly.entity_id
_entity_poly.type
_entity_poly.pdbx_seq_one_letter_code
_entity_poly.pdbx_strand_id
1 'polypeptide(L)'
;SSRSDGQSARAYGEIIGQGDELLIVTENGMGFRLCADSLVETNKNGRKIANLKGDDALFGVNLITGALLFTLSSDGRGLLCQLKEVPLLSGAGAGARLMKMKPGARLLGFKVVDKNDKVTLIYMSGKDNTIKISSLDKGARGTVGRVVGARRKKLVGLVRG
;
A
#
# COMPACT_ATOMS: atom_id res chain seq x y z
N SER A 1 6.13 44.80 -14.17
CA SER A 1 5.96 43.87 -15.29
C SER A 1 5.84 42.46 -14.73
N SER A 2 4.69 41.84 -14.94
CA SER A 2 4.24 40.56 -14.40
C SER A 2 4.85 39.37 -15.14
N ARG A 3 5.34 38.36 -14.39
CA ARG A 3 5.38 36.93 -14.76
C ARG A 3 5.26 36.14 -13.46
N SER A 4 4.02 35.94 -13.01
CA SER A 4 3.23 34.72 -13.22
C SER A 4 3.51 33.69 -12.12
N ASP A 5 2.77 33.86 -11.02
CA ASP A 5 2.53 32.83 -10.02
C ASP A 5 2.04 31.56 -10.73
N GLY A 6 2.93 30.57 -10.80
CA GLY A 6 2.59 29.25 -11.28
C GLY A 6 1.62 28.61 -10.31
N GLN A 7 0.33 28.67 -10.64
CA GLN A 7 -0.70 27.80 -10.09
C GLN A 7 -0.19 26.36 -10.19
N SER A 8 0.31 25.82 -9.09
CA SER A 8 0.57 24.39 -8.99
C SER A 8 -0.78 23.70 -9.14
N ALA A 9 -0.93 23.01 -10.27
CA ALA A 9 -2.02 22.09 -10.48
C ALA A 9 -2.14 21.24 -9.21
N ARG A 10 -3.35 21.16 -8.64
CA ARG A 10 -3.65 20.30 -7.50
C ARG A 10 -3.38 18.85 -7.91
N ALA A 11 -2.14 18.42 -7.80
CA ALA A 11 -1.77 17.04 -7.97
C ALA A 11 -2.41 16.29 -6.79
N TYR A 12 -3.31 15.35 -7.09
CA TYR A 12 -3.85 14.40 -6.11
C TYR A 12 -2.79 13.35 -5.69
N GLY A 13 -1.50 13.71 -5.74
CA GLY A 13 -0.36 12.81 -5.58
C GLY A 13 0.77 13.48 -4.81
N GLU A 14 1.63 12.66 -4.24
CA GLU A 14 2.82 13.09 -3.50
C GLU A 14 3.98 13.31 -4.49
N ILE A 15 4.77 14.36 -4.26
CA ILE A 15 6.01 14.61 -5.00
C ILE A 15 7.08 13.69 -4.42
N ILE A 16 7.73 12.90 -5.28
CA ILE A 16 8.83 12.02 -4.89
C ILE A 16 10.17 12.73 -5.15
N GLY A 17 11.06 12.68 -4.16
CA GLY A 17 12.41 13.25 -4.20
C GLY A 17 13.49 12.19 -4.37
N GLN A 18 14.74 12.66 -4.44
CA GLN A 18 15.90 11.79 -4.48
C GLN A 18 16.05 11.02 -3.16
N GLY A 19 16.32 9.71 -3.25
CA GLY A 19 16.48 8.82 -2.10
C GLY A 19 15.17 8.33 -1.47
N ASP A 20 14.01 8.79 -1.97
CA ASP A 20 12.73 8.29 -1.51
C ASP A 20 12.53 6.81 -1.89
N GLU A 21 11.78 6.10 -1.06
CA GLU A 21 11.38 4.73 -1.37
C GLU A 21 9.89 4.63 -1.61
N LEU A 22 9.53 3.87 -2.63
CA LEU A 22 8.16 3.56 -2.99
C LEU A 22 7.82 2.15 -2.55
N LEU A 23 6.63 1.96 -2.01
CA LEU A 23 6.03 0.65 -1.78
C LEU A 23 5.11 0.32 -2.96
N ILE A 24 5.41 -0.79 -3.63
CA ILE A 24 4.62 -1.34 -4.72
C ILE A 24 3.85 -2.55 -4.20
N VAL A 25 2.54 -2.58 -4.43
CA VAL A 25 1.65 -3.65 -3.94
C VAL A 25 0.73 -4.15 -5.05
N THR A 26 0.51 -5.47 -5.10
CA THR A 26 -0.38 -6.14 -6.06
C THR A 26 -1.69 -6.62 -5.41
N GLU A 27 -2.70 -6.92 -6.22
CA GLU A 27 -4.02 -7.39 -5.75
C GLU A 27 -3.94 -8.70 -4.97
N ASN A 28 -3.01 -9.58 -5.33
CA ASN A 28 -2.80 -10.86 -4.65
C ASN A 28 -1.96 -10.76 -3.37
N GLY A 29 -1.66 -9.54 -2.92
CA GLY A 29 -0.92 -9.29 -1.68
C GLY A 29 0.58 -9.53 -1.81
N MET A 30 1.14 -9.39 -3.02
CA MET A 30 2.59 -9.32 -3.25
C MET A 30 3.05 -7.86 -3.18
N GLY A 31 4.35 -7.65 -2.97
CA GLY A 31 4.92 -6.32 -3.04
C GLY A 31 6.39 -6.24 -2.67
N PHE A 32 6.94 -5.04 -2.86
CA PHE A 32 8.35 -4.73 -2.68
C PHE A 32 8.56 -3.23 -2.53
N ARG A 33 9.73 -2.84 -2.03
CA ARG A 33 10.23 -1.46 -2.01
C ARG A 33 11.09 -1.19 -3.24
N LEU A 34 11.06 0.02 -3.74
CA LEU A 34 11.86 0.50 -4.87
C LEU A 34 12.38 1.90 -4.56
N CYS A 35 13.66 2.15 -4.80
CA CYS A 35 14.20 3.52 -4.71
C CYS A 35 13.68 4.37 -5.88
N ALA A 36 13.17 5.57 -5.58
CA ALA A 36 12.67 6.53 -6.56
C ALA A 36 13.74 6.93 -7.59
N ASP A 37 15.01 6.93 -7.19
CA ASP A 37 16.16 7.23 -8.07
C ASP A 37 16.22 6.29 -9.28
N SER A 38 15.71 5.06 -9.14
CA SER A 38 15.64 4.10 -10.26
C SER A 38 14.66 4.50 -11.37
N LEU A 39 13.83 5.53 -11.14
CA LEU A 39 12.82 6.04 -12.05
C LEU A 39 13.25 7.32 -12.80
N VAL A 40 14.36 7.94 -12.42
CA VAL A 40 14.83 9.22 -13.00
C VAL A 40 15.11 9.10 -14.50
N GLU A 41 15.66 7.96 -14.94
CA GLU A 41 15.95 7.70 -16.34
C GLU A 41 14.91 6.76 -16.95
N THR A 42 13.94 7.38 -17.64
CA THR A 42 12.90 6.67 -18.39
C THR A 42 12.79 7.23 -19.81
N ASN A 43 12.45 6.37 -20.76
CA ASN A 43 12.13 6.78 -22.13
C ASN A 43 10.60 6.86 -22.29
N LYS A 44 10.13 7.25 -23.48
CA LYS A 44 8.69 7.34 -23.79
C LYS A 44 7.89 6.03 -23.59
N ASN A 45 8.56 4.88 -23.54
CA ASN A 45 7.92 3.57 -23.31
C ASN A 45 7.80 3.24 -21.82
N GLY A 46 8.29 4.13 -20.94
CA GLY A 46 8.33 3.90 -19.50
C GLY A 46 9.41 2.90 -19.10
N ARG A 47 9.43 2.58 -17.80
CA ARG A 47 10.32 1.60 -17.20
C ARG A 47 9.50 0.48 -16.56
N LYS A 48 9.84 -0.76 -16.88
CA LYS A 48 9.24 -1.92 -16.24
C LYS A 48 9.77 -2.04 -14.81
N ILE A 49 8.88 -2.05 -13.82
CA ILE A 49 9.26 -2.16 -12.39
C ILE A 49 8.71 -3.42 -11.71
N ALA A 50 7.64 -4.02 -12.23
CA ALA A 50 6.99 -5.18 -11.62
C ALA A 50 6.85 -6.33 -12.62
N ASN A 51 7.09 -7.54 -12.13
CA ASN A 51 6.79 -8.78 -12.85
C ASN A 51 5.53 -9.42 -12.23
N LEU A 52 4.38 -9.16 -12.86
CA LEU A 52 3.10 -9.75 -12.47
C LEU A 52 2.99 -11.19 -12.97
N LYS A 53 2.31 -12.06 -12.22
CA LYS A 53 2.14 -13.49 -12.55
C LYS A 53 0.66 -13.83 -12.63
N GLY A 54 0.28 -14.62 -13.64
CA GLY A 54 -1.11 -15.08 -13.80
C GLY A 54 -2.07 -13.91 -13.98
N ASP A 55 -3.12 -13.86 -13.17
CA ASP A 55 -4.13 -12.81 -13.13
C ASP A 55 -3.83 -11.68 -12.12
N ASP A 56 -2.61 -11.65 -11.55
CA ASP A 56 -2.23 -10.59 -10.62
C ASP A 56 -2.11 -9.23 -11.33
N ALA A 57 -2.51 -8.18 -10.63
CA ALA A 57 -2.51 -6.82 -11.11
C ALA A 57 -1.86 -5.89 -10.10
N LEU A 58 -1.34 -4.76 -10.56
CA LEU A 58 -0.86 -3.73 -9.66
C LEU A 58 -2.04 -3.10 -8.92
N PHE A 59 -2.03 -3.15 -7.59
CA PHE A 59 -3.07 -2.55 -6.75
C PHE A 59 -2.75 -1.08 -6.45
N GLY A 60 -1.49 -0.76 -6.19
CA GLY A 60 -1.08 0.63 -5.98
C GLY A 60 0.39 0.83 -5.66
N VAL A 61 0.76 2.11 -5.61
CA VAL A 61 2.09 2.59 -5.25
C VAL A 61 1.92 3.70 -4.22
N ASN A 62 2.64 3.61 -3.10
CA ASN A 62 2.69 4.68 -2.09
C ASN A 62 4.13 5.09 -1.81
N LEU A 63 4.37 6.37 -1.51
CA LEU A 63 5.61 6.80 -0.88
C LEU A 63 5.71 6.19 0.53
N ILE A 64 6.92 5.78 0.90
CA ILE A 64 7.21 5.27 2.23
C ILE A 64 7.55 6.43 3.14
N THR A 65 6.56 6.86 3.94
CA THR A 65 6.69 7.96 4.90
C THR A 65 6.63 7.52 6.37
N GLY A 66 6.50 6.22 6.63
CA GLY A 66 6.36 5.65 7.98
C GLY A 66 7.05 4.29 8.11
N ALA A 67 7.05 3.73 9.31
CA ALA A 67 7.82 2.52 9.62
C ALA A 67 7.04 1.19 9.48
N LEU A 68 5.71 1.26 9.37
CA LEU A 68 4.82 0.10 9.37
C LEU A 68 3.98 0.04 8.10
N LEU A 69 3.64 -1.19 7.72
CA LEU A 69 2.70 -1.46 6.64
C LEU A 69 1.46 -2.13 7.22
N PHE A 70 0.31 -1.50 7.03
CA PHE A 70 -0.99 -2.10 7.28
C PHE A 70 -1.62 -2.53 5.94
N THR A 71 -2.01 -3.80 5.84
CA THR A 71 -2.73 -4.37 4.69
C THR A 71 -4.11 -4.86 5.13
N LEU A 72 -5.09 -4.74 4.26
CA LEU A 72 -6.48 -5.15 4.48
C LEU A 72 -6.97 -5.98 3.29
N SER A 73 -7.57 -7.12 3.59
CA SER A 73 -8.13 -8.05 2.59
C SER A 73 -9.65 -8.04 2.59
N SER A 74 -10.24 -8.52 1.50
CA SER A 74 -11.70 -8.51 1.29
C SER A 74 -12.49 -9.41 2.22
N ASP A 75 -11.84 -10.34 2.90
CA ASP A 75 -12.47 -11.17 3.91
C ASP A 75 -12.47 -10.55 5.32
N GLY A 76 -12.03 -9.29 5.45
CA GLY A 76 -12.02 -8.52 6.70
C GLY A 76 -10.78 -8.73 7.56
N ARG A 77 -9.74 -9.39 7.03
CA ARG A 77 -8.47 -9.56 7.73
C ARG A 77 -7.49 -8.44 7.43
N GLY A 78 -6.79 -8.00 8.47
CA GLY A 78 -5.71 -7.03 8.40
C GLY A 78 -4.41 -7.59 8.94
N LEU A 79 -3.29 -7.16 8.34
CA LEU A 79 -1.94 -7.49 8.80
C LEU A 79 -1.13 -6.20 8.94
N LEU A 80 -0.58 -5.99 10.13
CA LEU A 80 0.40 -4.95 10.44
C LEU A 80 1.79 -5.58 10.54
N CYS A 81 2.73 -5.19 9.68
CA CYS A 81 4.12 -5.66 9.72
C CYS A 81 5.11 -4.49 9.61
N GLN A 82 6.39 -4.75 9.89
CA GLN A 82 7.41 -3.71 9.71
C GLN A 82 7.76 -3.56 8.24
N LEU A 83 7.88 -2.32 7.75
CA LEU A 83 8.25 -2.06 6.36
C LEU A 83 9.63 -2.61 6.00
N LYS A 84 10.56 -2.66 6.96
CA LYS A 84 11.88 -3.26 6.78
C LYS A 84 11.84 -4.74 6.39
N GLU A 85 10.74 -5.45 6.67
CA GLU A 85 10.55 -6.85 6.26
C GLU A 85 10.21 -6.97 4.76
N VAL A 86 9.77 -5.87 4.14
CA VAL A 86 9.46 -5.81 2.71
C VAL A 86 10.77 -5.68 1.92
N PRO A 87 11.02 -6.56 0.93
CA PRO A 87 12.28 -6.55 0.19
C PRO A 87 12.43 -5.27 -0.62
N LEU A 88 13.62 -4.67 -0.59
CA LEU A 88 14.04 -3.62 -1.51
C LEU A 88 14.58 -4.28 -2.78
N LEU A 89 14.06 -3.89 -3.94
CA LEU A 89 14.55 -4.37 -5.23
C LEU A 89 15.33 -3.28 -5.96
N SER A 90 16.39 -3.69 -6.65
CA SER A 90 17.19 -2.82 -7.53
C SER A 90 16.64 -2.74 -8.96
N GLY A 91 15.59 -3.51 -9.28
CA GLY A 91 15.01 -3.57 -10.62
C GLY A 91 13.70 -4.34 -10.66
N ALA A 92 13.26 -4.68 -11.87
CA ALA A 92 11.96 -5.33 -12.08
C ALA A 92 11.88 -6.71 -11.40
N GLY A 93 10.87 -6.90 -10.56
CA GLY A 93 10.68 -8.17 -9.86
C GLY A 93 9.23 -8.43 -9.47
N ALA A 94 8.96 -9.66 -9.03
CA ALA A 94 7.64 -10.04 -8.51
C ALA A 94 7.47 -9.65 -7.02
N GLY A 95 8.54 -9.20 -6.37
CA GLY A 95 8.56 -8.93 -4.93
C GLY A 95 8.38 -10.19 -4.07
N ALA A 96 7.92 -9.97 -2.85
CA ALA A 96 7.59 -11.02 -1.90
C ALA A 96 6.15 -10.88 -1.39
N ARG A 97 5.62 -11.96 -0.82
CA ARG A 97 4.27 -11.95 -0.26
C ARG A 97 4.19 -11.02 0.95
N LEU A 98 3.39 -9.96 0.87
CA LEU A 98 3.13 -9.04 1.98
C LEU A 98 2.11 -9.63 2.95
N MET A 99 1.03 -10.21 2.44
CA MET A 99 -0.02 -10.87 3.21
C MET A 99 -0.50 -12.10 2.45
N LYS A 100 -0.75 -13.21 3.16
CA LYS A 100 -1.34 -14.42 2.57
C LYS A 100 -2.85 -14.25 2.45
N MET A 101 -3.34 -14.13 1.23
CA MET A 101 -4.78 -14.12 0.95
C MET A 101 -5.40 -15.50 1.23
N LYS A 102 -6.62 -15.49 1.77
CA LYS A 102 -7.48 -16.68 1.81
C LYS A 102 -8.05 -16.96 0.41
N PRO A 103 -8.46 -18.21 0.11
CA PRO A 103 -9.10 -18.52 -1.17
C PRO A 103 -10.28 -17.57 -1.48
N GLY A 104 -10.26 -16.98 -2.67
CA GLY A 104 -11.28 -16.01 -3.11
C GLY A 104 -11.18 -14.61 -2.49
N ALA A 105 -10.22 -14.36 -1.59
CA ALA A 105 -9.95 -13.02 -1.07
C ALA A 105 -8.92 -12.29 -1.94
N ARG A 106 -9.04 -10.97 -2.01
CA ARG A 106 -8.09 -10.06 -2.64
C ARG A 106 -7.73 -8.94 -1.67
N LEU A 107 -6.67 -8.21 -1.97
CA LEU A 107 -6.36 -6.99 -1.25
C LEU A 107 -7.46 -5.93 -1.48
N LEU A 108 -7.93 -5.30 -0.41
CA LEU A 108 -8.85 -4.15 -0.45
C LEU A 108 -8.15 -2.82 -0.18
N GLY A 109 -6.98 -2.86 0.43
CA GLY A 109 -6.23 -1.65 0.70
C GLY A 109 -4.93 -1.91 1.43
N PHE A 110 -4.03 -0.95 1.33
CA PHE A 110 -2.83 -0.90 2.14
C PHE A 110 -2.51 0.55 2.50
N LYS A 111 -1.85 0.75 3.64
CA LYS A 111 -1.34 2.04 4.08
C LYS A 111 0.03 1.89 4.73
N VAL A 112 0.93 2.80 4.38
CA VAL A 112 2.14 3.07 5.16
C VAL A 112 1.73 3.94 6.33
N VAL A 113 2.08 3.51 7.54
CA VAL A 113 1.61 4.11 8.79
C VAL A 113 2.70 4.09 9.86
N ASP A 114 2.53 4.89 10.89
CA ASP A 114 3.27 4.87 12.14
C ASP A 114 2.39 4.46 13.32
N LYS A 115 3.03 4.21 14.48
CA LYS A 115 2.37 3.70 15.68
C LYS A 115 1.17 4.55 16.13
N ASN A 116 1.23 5.86 15.92
CA ASN A 116 0.22 6.82 16.40
C ASN A 116 -0.90 7.09 15.39
N ASP A 117 -0.78 6.56 14.17
CA ASP A 117 -1.79 6.73 13.13
C ASP A 117 -3.08 5.99 13.45
N LYS A 118 -4.11 6.34 12.69
CA LYS A 118 -5.37 5.61 12.62
C LYS A 118 -5.62 5.16 11.19
N VAL A 119 -6.37 4.08 11.06
CA VAL A 119 -6.90 3.62 9.79
C VAL A 119 -8.40 3.44 9.90
N THR A 120 -9.13 3.87 8.88
CA THR A 120 -10.59 3.74 8.83
C THR A 120 -10.96 2.74 7.76
N LEU A 121 -11.70 1.72 8.18
CA LEU A 121 -12.29 0.69 7.35
C LEU A 121 -13.61 1.23 6.81
N ILE A 122 -13.71 1.31 5.49
CA ILE A 122 -14.88 1.87 4.81
C ILE A 122 -15.84 0.75 4.44
N TYR A 123 -17.08 0.86 4.89
CA TYR A 123 -18.13 -0.10 4.59
C TYR A 123 -19.16 0.50 3.64
N MET A 124 -19.71 -0.33 2.77
CA MET A 124 -20.75 0.10 1.83
C MET A 124 -22.01 0.63 2.54
N SER A 125 -22.24 0.23 3.80
CA SER A 125 -23.34 0.75 4.62
C SER A 125 -23.12 2.17 5.16
N GLY A 126 -21.94 2.77 4.95
CA GLY A 126 -21.53 4.06 5.52
C GLY A 126 -21.24 4.04 7.03
N LYS A 127 -21.21 2.86 7.65
CA LYS A 127 -20.90 2.69 9.09
C LYS A 127 -19.44 2.30 9.23
N ASP A 128 -18.58 3.29 9.03
CA ASP A 128 -17.13 3.11 9.00
C ASP A 128 -16.56 2.78 10.38
N ASN A 129 -15.42 2.09 10.41
CA ASN A 129 -14.75 1.68 11.64
C ASN A 129 -13.30 2.19 11.67
N THR A 130 -12.99 3.11 12.58
CA THR A 130 -11.63 3.62 12.76
C THR A 130 -10.88 2.83 13.84
N ILE A 131 -9.67 2.38 13.51
CA ILE A 131 -8.80 1.58 14.36
C ILE A 131 -7.49 2.33 14.54
N LYS A 132 -7.00 2.40 15.79
CA LYS A 132 -5.66 2.93 16.08
C LYS A 132 -4.61 1.90 15.72
N ILE A 133 -3.53 2.31 15.06
CA ILE A 133 -2.43 1.38 14.73
C ILE A 133 -1.80 0.81 16.02
N SER A 134 -1.69 1.61 17.07
CA SER A 134 -1.17 1.19 18.37
C SER A 134 -1.98 0.10 19.07
N SER A 135 -3.26 -0.11 18.70
CA SER A 135 -4.08 -1.19 19.27
C SER A 135 -4.01 -2.50 18.47
N LEU A 136 -3.32 -2.51 17.33
CA LEU A 136 -3.13 -3.70 16.52
C LEU A 136 -1.81 -4.37 16.87
N ASP A 137 -1.83 -5.68 17.05
CA ASP A 137 -0.61 -6.46 17.19
C ASP A 137 0.13 -6.56 15.87
N LYS A 138 1.44 -6.39 15.93
CA LYS A 138 2.33 -6.64 14.80
C LYS A 138 2.40 -8.15 14.54
N GLY A 139 2.45 -8.52 13.26
CA GLY A 139 2.72 -9.87 12.80
C GLY A 139 3.86 -9.89 11.78
N ALA A 140 4.36 -11.09 11.50
CA ALA A 140 5.34 -11.28 10.44
C ALA A 140 4.71 -11.06 9.06
N ARG A 141 5.47 -10.44 8.14
CA ARG A 141 5.10 -10.33 6.73
C ARG A 141 4.77 -11.71 6.14
N GLY A 142 3.75 -11.76 5.29
CA GLY A 142 3.35 -12.96 4.54
C GLY A 142 2.44 -13.91 5.32
N THR A 143 2.05 -13.55 6.54
CA THR A 143 1.01 -14.25 7.30
C THR A 143 -0.40 -13.85 6.83
N VAL A 144 -1.42 -14.53 7.32
CA VAL A 144 -2.83 -14.33 6.93
C VAL A 144 -3.45 -13.08 7.57
N GLY A 145 -2.81 -12.48 8.58
CA GLY A 145 -3.40 -11.41 9.37
C GLY A 145 -4.53 -11.87 10.30
N ARG A 146 -5.15 -10.90 10.98
CA ARG A 146 -6.20 -11.11 11.98
C ARG A 146 -7.48 -10.41 11.56
N VAL A 147 -8.61 -10.86 12.09
CA VAL A 147 -9.91 -10.23 11.81
C VAL A 147 -9.93 -8.83 12.43
N VAL A 148 -10.12 -7.81 11.59
CA VAL A 148 -10.20 -6.39 11.98
C VAL A 148 -11.50 -5.74 11.50
N GLY A 149 -12.18 -6.36 10.53
CA GLY A 149 -13.43 -5.87 9.96
C GLY A 149 -14.48 -6.98 9.80
N ALA A 150 -15.75 -6.57 9.81
CA ALA A 150 -16.87 -7.50 9.68
C ALA A 150 -17.10 -7.87 8.21
N ARG A 151 -16.69 -9.08 7.80
CA ARG A 151 -16.87 -9.60 6.43
C ARG A 151 -18.29 -9.43 5.86
N ARG A 152 -19.32 -9.60 6.69
CA ARG A 152 -20.73 -9.54 6.26
C ARG A 152 -21.21 -8.13 5.88
N LYS A 153 -20.51 -7.07 6.29
CA LYS A 153 -20.95 -5.68 6.08
C LYS A 153 -20.48 -5.06 4.75
N LYS A 154 -19.96 -5.87 3.81
CA LYS A 154 -19.37 -5.44 2.53
C LYS A 154 -18.36 -4.32 2.71
N LEU A 155 -17.13 -4.71 3.07
CA LEU A 155 -15.98 -3.81 3.17
C LEU A 155 -15.55 -3.37 1.77
N VAL A 156 -15.35 -2.08 1.57
CA VAL A 156 -15.08 -1.50 0.24
C VAL A 156 -13.74 -0.75 0.16
N GLY A 157 -13.13 -0.40 1.30
CA GLY A 157 -11.86 0.30 1.25
C GLY A 157 -11.20 0.55 2.60
N LEU A 158 -10.05 1.21 2.51
CA LEU A 158 -9.18 1.57 3.62
C LEU A 158 -8.64 2.99 3.41
N VAL A 159 -8.83 3.86 4.40
CA VAL A 159 -8.24 5.20 4.41
C VAL A 159 -7.37 5.41 5.65
N ARG A 160 -6.35 6.26 5.53
CA ARG A 160 -5.62 6.77 6.71
C ARG A 160 -6.52 7.81 7.36
N GLY A 161 -6.75 7.68 8.66
CA GLY A 161 -7.61 8.57 9.44
C GLY A 161 -6.84 9.56 10.29
#